data_AF-A0A356KUE1-F1
#
_entry.id   AF-A0A356KUE1-F1
#
_cell.length_a   1.000
_cell.length_b   1.000
_cell.length_c   1.000
_cell.angle_alpha   90.00
_cell.angle_beta   90.00
_cell.angle_gamma   90.00
#
_symmetry.space_group_name_H-M   'P 1'
#
loop_
_entity.id
_entity.type
_entity.pdbx_description
1 polymer ?
#
loop_
_entity_poly.entity_id
_entity_poly.type
_entity_poly.pdbx_seq_one_letter_code
_entity_poly.pdbx_strand_id
1 'polypeptide(L)'
;MQQLLRTHERPLWLDPRVGDIADARCQGVVCAANDQLLMGGGVAGALRAAGGLELQQAASEYAPLPLGGVARTAAFGLAKQGVRWVYHAAVIRHDLRGGSRLADVRHALRVTLELAAEDELSSLSLPLLGTGVGGLELRAVIEASLEAIEEARAPRLTRVELCTWDPDDGALLAEVLAGWRPPLERAAQLESDAEAYLGALRLARDEAVVELEVEDQPPPRRADERLRRLARGVQPGEGSAWRRYARELRRCFAEDEVRALWSQREAWAQPADLEQDAALAYAEARLYAEWALEGVERYACGGQQHRVARFRHRDSGWRFHLLPGGRYRMGSEDPWAEVAWSREVDQIEEHYRAAYDEAILSEGPAHEVEVPPLLVQPEPVGLEAYRALEVPPIRRWRFLFQERHADLPEHLPQEGAPAITTEPADIVSWVAALPFRLPSEAEWEYFARAGTTSRFYWGDDMDDEHCWHANAPNRVGMSTALHRERRNAFGLVDVLGNVGEVVADTALDQAYGAQVPLEQRDYRIGPHDHRPLLGLGVQRYRGGRGALSDCRVAARHQVPTGVIICLCARLVADVPV
;
A
#
# COMPACT_ATOMS: atom_id res chain seq x y z
N MET A 1 15.12 -38.14 4.56
CA MET A 1 14.64 -38.71 5.82
C MET A 1 15.62 -38.49 6.96
N GLN A 2 15.35 -37.46 7.76
CA GLN A 2 15.89 -37.36 9.12
C GLN A 2 14.72 -37.45 10.11
N GLN A 3 14.93 -38.16 11.22
CA GLN A 3 13.95 -38.32 12.28
C GLN A 3 14.10 -37.14 13.25
N LEU A 4 13.11 -36.25 13.33
CA LEU A 4 13.25 -35.01 14.09
C LEU A 4 12.92 -35.18 15.59
N LEU A 5 11.96 -36.04 15.93
CA LEU A 5 11.39 -36.09 17.29
C LEU A 5 11.34 -37.52 17.84
N ARG A 6 11.91 -37.72 19.04
CA ARG A 6 11.77 -38.96 19.84
C ARG A 6 10.69 -38.84 20.93
N THR A 7 9.90 -37.76 20.95
CA THR A 7 9.10 -37.37 22.12
C THR A 7 7.59 -37.56 21.97
N HIS A 8 7.10 -38.02 20.82
CA HIS A 8 5.73 -38.50 20.66
C HIS A 8 5.72 -40.01 20.41
N GLU A 9 4.63 -40.69 20.76
CA GLU A 9 4.49 -42.16 20.70
C GLU A 9 4.81 -42.79 19.32
N ARG A 10 4.95 -41.96 18.26
CA ARG A 10 5.40 -42.34 16.92
C ARG A 10 6.42 -41.33 16.36
N PRO A 11 7.40 -41.79 15.55
CA PRO A 11 8.39 -40.90 14.94
C PRO A 11 7.77 -40.03 13.85
N LEU A 12 8.09 -38.73 13.86
CA LEU A 12 7.86 -37.79 12.76
C LEU A 12 9.10 -37.74 11.85
N TRP A 13 8.90 -37.96 10.56
CA TRP A 13 9.95 -37.93 9.53
C TRP A 13 9.92 -36.63 8.74
N LEU A 14 11.09 -35.99 8.63
CA LEU A 14 11.28 -34.86 7.73
C LEU A 14 12.00 -35.26 6.45
N ASP A 15 11.38 -34.88 5.34
CA ASP A 15 11.86 -35.13 4.00
C ASP A 15 12.13 -33.84 3.24
N PRO A 16 13.40 -33.52 2.91
CA PRO A 16 13.67 -32.52 1.91
C PRO A 16 13.27 -33.07 0.54
N ARG A 17 12.54 -32.28 -0.24
CA ARG A 17 12.18 -32.60 -1.62
C ARG A 17 12.50 -31.44 -2.54
N VAL A 18 13.08 -31.77 -3.68
CA VAL A 18 13.23 -30.85 -4.81
C VAL A 18 12.21 -31.26 -5.89
N GLY A 19 11.37 -30.32 -6.33
CA GLY A 19 10.41 -30.52 -7.41
C GLY A 19 9.11 -29.76 -7.23
N ASP A 20 8.12 -30.05 -8.10
CA ASP A 20 6.80 -29.42 -8.02
C ASP A 20 6.02 -29.92 -6.80
N ILE A 21 5.61 -29.00 -5.93
CA ILE A 21 4.75 -29.33 -4.79
C ILE A 21 3.36 -29.78 -5.26
N ALA A 22 2.92 -29.37 -6.45
CA ALA A 22 1.69 -29.86 -7.07
C ALA A 22 1.74 -31.36 -7.40
N ASP A 23 2.92 -32.00 -7.43
CA ASP A 23 3.06 -33.46 -7.59
C ASP A 23 3.14 -34.21 -6.25
N ALA A 24 2.96 -33.52 -5.12
CA ALA A 24 3.07 -34.13 -3.79
C ALA A 24 2.04 -35.23 -3.55
N ARG A 25 2.52 -36.37 -3.06
CA ARG A 25 1.71 -37.52 -2.64
C ARG A 25 1.58 -37.55 -1.13
N CYS A 26 0.72 -36.68 -0.62
CA CYS A 26 0.46 -36.49 0.80
C CYS A 26 -1.02 -36.16 1.01
N GLN A 27 -1.47 -36.07 2.27
CA GLN A 27 -2.87 -35.80 2.58
C GLN A 27 -3.20 -34.31 2.67
N GLY A 28 -2.22 -33.45 2.93
CA GLY A 28 -2.38 -31.99 2.90
C GLY A 28 -1.24 -31.32 2.18
N VAL A 29 -1.55 -30.29 1.38
CA VAL A 29 -0.54 -29.45 0.71
C VAL A 29 -0.72 -28.01 1.13
N VAL A 30 0.38 -27.31 1.36
CA VAL A 30 0.36 -25.90 1.73
C VAL A 30 0.65 -25.05 0.50
N CYS A 31 -0.22 -24.08 0.26
CA CYS A 31 -0.08 -23.09 -0.79
C CYS A 31 0.56 -21.83 -0.19
N ALA A 32 1.69 -21.40 -0.77
CA ALA A 32 2.26 -20.09 -0.48
C ALA A 32 1.37 -19.03 -1.15
N ALA A 33 0.38 -18.54 -0.42
CA ALA A 33 -0.65 -17.67 -0.94
C ALA A 33 -0.35 -16.20 -0.64
N ASN A 34 -0.93 -15.34 -1.45
CA ASN A 34 -1.07 -13.94 -1.07
C ASN A 34 -2.29 -13.73 -0.17
N ASP A 35 -2.37 -12.59 0.51
CA ASP A 35 -3.50 -12.15 1.33
C ASP A 35 -4.83 -12.01 0.56
N GLN A 36 -4.84 -12.03 -0.77
CA GLN A 36 -6.06 -12.09 -1.60
C GLN A 36 -6.38 -13.51 -2.11
N LEU A 37 -5.57 -14.51 -1.74
CA LEU A 37 -5.70 -15.90 -2.15
C LEU A 37 -5.78 -16.10 -3.67
N LEU A 38 -5.20 -15.17 -4.45
CA LEU A 38 -5.14 -15.24 -5.90
C LEU A 38 -3.96 -16.10 -6.34
N MET A 39 -4.25 -17.22 -6.99
CA MET A 39 -3.29 -18.25 -7.34
C MET A 39 -2.64 -17.98 -8.71
N GLY A 40 -2.04 -16.79 -8.87
CA GLY A 40 -1.57 -16.28 -10.15
C GLY A 40 -0.28 -16.91 -10.70
N GLY A 41 0.62 -17.38 -9.84
CA GLY A 41 1.93 -17.90 -10.22
C GLY A 41 2.67 -18.59 -9.07
N GLY A 42 3.90 -19.05 -9.33
CA GLY A 42 4.69 -19.81 -8.36
C GLY A 42 3.97 -21.06 -7.85
N VAL A 43 4.15 -21.37 -6.56
CA VAL A 43 3.48 -22.49 -5.90
C VAL A 43 1.96 -22.41 -6.04
N ALA A 44 1.36 -21.23 -5.81
CA ALA A 44 -0.08 -21.06 -5.91
C ALA A 44 -0.57 -21.34 -7.34
N GLY A 45 0.12 -20.82 -8.36
CA GLY A 45 -0.20 -21.09 -9.77
C GLY A 45 -0.12 -22.58 -10.12
N ALA A 46 0.91 -23.29 -9.66
CA ALA A 46 1.08 -24.72 -9.88
C ALA A 46 -0.07 -25.53 -9.23
N LEU A 47 -0.43 -25.19 -7.99
CA LEU A 47 -1.55 -25.82 -7.29
C LEU A 47 -2.89 -25.54 -7.95
N ARG A 48 -3.12 -24.33 -8.48
CA ARG A 48 -4.34 -24.03 -9.27
C ARG A 48 -4.38 -24.84 -10.55
N ALA A 49 -3.25 -24.95 -11.26
CA ALA A 49 -3.18 -25.71 -12.51
C ALA A 49 -3.54 -27.20 -12.28
N ALA A 50 -3.11 -27.79 -11.16
CA ALA A 50 -3.43 -29.17 -10.79
C ALA A 50 -4.82 -29.32 -10.14
N GLY A 51 -5.25 -28.34 -9.34
CA GLY A 51 -6.49 -28.34 -8.56
C GLY A 51 -7.73 -27.93 -9.35
N GLY A 52 -7.59 -27.19 -10.45
CA GLY A 52 -8.70 -26.65 -11.23
C GLY A 52 -9.11 -25.24 -10.79
N LEU A 53 -10.02 -24.64 -11.56
CA LEU A 53 -10.55 -23.30 -11.26
C LEU A 53 -11.41 -23.30 -9.98
N GLU A 54 -11.99 -24.44 -9.64
CA GLU A 54 -12.77 -24.65 -8.42
C GLU A 54 -11.92 -24.44 -7.17
N LEU A 55 -10.62 -24.79 -7.22
CA LEU A 55 -9.69 -24.53 -6.13
C LEU A 55 -9.47 -23.02 -5.93
N GLN A 56 -9.33 -22.26 -7.01
CA GLN A 56 -9.23 -20.79 -6.95
C GLN A 56 -10.51 -20.19 -6.39
N GLN A 57 -11.68 -20.63 -6.88
CA GLN A 57 -12.98 -20.11 -6.43
C GLN A 57 -13.18 -20.33 -4.93
N ALA A 58 -12.92 -21.56 -4.46
CA ALA A 58 -13.04 -21.88 -3.03
C ALA A 58 -12.02 -21.12 -2.17
N ALA A 59 -10.81 -20.87 -2.67
CA ALA A 59 -9.83 -20.06 -1.95
C ALA A 59 -10.28 -18.59 -1.87
N SER A 60 -10.79 -18.05 -2.97
CA SER A 60 -11.27 -16.65 -3.04
C SER A 60 -12.45 -16.35 -2.11
N GLU A 61 -13.23 -17.35 -1.68
CA GLU A 61 -14.28 -17.17 -0.66
C GLU A 61 -13.73 -16.74 0.72
N TYR A 62 -12.45 -16.99 0.98
CA TYR A 62 -11.77 -16.61 2.22
C TYR A 62 -10.97 -15.31 2.10
N ALA A 63 -10.93 -14.70 0.90
CA ALA A 63 -10.20 -13.47 0.67
C ALA A 63 -11.03 -12.24 1.11
N PRO A 64 -10.40 -11.18 1.67
CA PRO A 64 -8.99 -11.11 2.04
C PRO A 64 -8.67 -11.88 3.33
N LEU A 65 -7.51 -12.55 3.34
CA LEU A 65 -7.00 -13.28 4.49
C LEU A 65 -5.80 -12.52 5.10
N PRO A 66 -5.84 -12.14 6.40
CA PRO A 66 -4.73 -11.44 7.04
C PRO A 66 -3.40 -12.19 6.88
N LEU A 67 -2.27 -11.47 6.78
CA LEU A 67 -0.96 -12.10 6.76
C LEU A 67 -0.73 -12.96 8.01
N GLY A 68 -0.19 -14.15 7.81
CA GLY A 68 -0.10 -15.21 8.81
C GLY A 68 -1.35 -16.09 8.89
N GLY A 69 -2.48 -15.66 8.32
CA GLY A 69 -3.70 -16.44 8.25
C GLY A 69 -3.59 -17.63 7.29
N VAL A 70 -4.42 -18.65 7.52
CA VAL A 70 -4.48 -19.85 6.68
C VAL A 70 -5.93 -20.21 6.37
N ALA A 71 -6.28 -20.28 5.08
CA ALA A 71 -7.59 -20.76 4.64
C ALA A 71 -7.52 -22.25 4.25
N ARG A 72 -8.52 -23.04 4.63
CA ARG A 72 -8.60 -24.48 4.30
C ARG A 72 -9.64 -24.70 3.21
N THR A 73 -9.25 -25.32 2.10
CA THR A 73 -10.17 -25.73 1.04
C THR A 73 -10.01 -27.21 0.70
N ALA A 74 -11.04 -27.82 0.13
CA ALA A 74 -10.91 -29.12 -0.52
C ALA A 74 -9.84 -29.07 -1.63
N ALA A 75 -9.27 -30.23 -1.97
CA ALA A 75 -8.17 -30.32 -2.93
C ALA A 75 -8.60 -30.36 -4.41
N PHE A 76 -9.88 -30.59 -4.69
CA PHE A 76 -10.44 -30.66 -6.06
C PHE A 76 -9.63 -31.58 -6.99
N GLY A 77 -9.05 -31.07 -8.06
CA GLY A 77 -8.24 -31.85 -9.01
C GLY A 77 -7.06 -32.59 -8.35
N LEU A 78 -6.47 -32.04 -7.28
CA LEU A 78 -5.37 -32.65 -6.51
C LEU A 78 -5.83 -33.87 -5.69
N ALA A 79 -7.15 -34.12 -5.56
CA ALA A 79 -7.64 -35.31 -4.87
C ALA A 79 -7.20 -36.62 -5.53
N LYS A 80 -6.93 -36.60 -6.85
CA LYS A 80 -6.50 -37.77 -7.63
C LYS A 80 -5.16 -38.35 -7.19
N GLN A 81 -4.33 -37.57 -6.51
CA GLN A 81 -3.01 -37.96 -6.01
C GLN A 81 -2.98 -38.14 -4.48
N GLY A 82 -4.16 -38.14 -3.84
CA GLY A 82 -4.31 -38.42 -2.41
C GLY A 82 -4.37 -37.18 -1.50
N VAL A 83 -4.30 -35.97 -2.07
CA VAL A 83 -4.43 -34.72 -1.30
C VAL A 83 -5.90 -34.52 -0.92
N ARG A 84 -6.17 -34.31 0.36
CA ARG A 84 -7.52 -34.05 0.88
C ARG A 84 -7.78 -32.56 1.02
N TRP A 85 -6.78 -31.84 1.55
CA TRP A 85 -6.88 -30.42 1.88
C TRP A 85 -5.75 -29.62 1.27
N VAL A 86 -6.07 -28.39 0.85
CA VAL A 86 -5.10 -27.35 0.52
C VAL A 86 -5.21 -26.25 1.57
N TYR A 87 -4.08 -25.93 2.21
CA TYR A 87 -3.96 -24.88 3.21
C TYR A 87 -3.30 -23.66 2.56
N HIS A 88 -4.08 -22.61 2.32
CA HIS A 88 -3.61 -21.38 1.70
C HIS A 88 -3.08 -20.42 2.75
N ALA A 89 -1.76 -20.45 2.93
CA ALA A 89 -1.07 -19.62 3.90
C ALA A 89 -0.78 -18.24 3.30
N ALA A 90 -1.48 -17.22 3.78
CA ALA A 90 -1.27 -15.84 3.38
C ALA A 90 0.02 -15.31 4.01
N VAL A 91 1.15 -15.50 3.33
CA VAL A 91 2.47 -15.03 3.80
C VAL A 91 3.06 -14.00 2.84
N ILE A 92 2.48 -13.87 1.67
CA ILE A 92 2.84 -12.89 0.65
C ILE A 92 1.74 -11.82 0.68
N ARG A 93 2.11 -10.55 0.59
CA ARG A 93 1.11 -9.53 0.28
C ARG A 93 0.81 -9.61 -1.20
N HIS A 94 -0.45 -9.55 -1.58
CA HIS A 94 -0.88 -9.61 -2.98
C HIS A 94 -0.20 -8.52 -3.82
N ASP A 95 0.09 -7.37 -3.21
CA ASP A 95 0.80 -6.26 -3.85
C ASP A 95 2.33 -6.31 -3.76
N LEU A 96 2.87 -7.39 -3.17
CA LEU A 96 4.31 -7.65 -2.99
C LEU A 96 5.08 -6.56 -2.23
N ARG A 97 4.41 -5.64 -1.53
CA ARG A 97 5.06 -4.53 -0.79
C ARG A 97 5.66 -4.99 0.54
N GLY A 98 6.94 -4.67 0.77
CA GLY A 98 7.60 -4.94 2.06
C GLY A 98 7.96 -6.41 2.31
N GLY A 99 7.86 -7.27 1.30
CA GLY A 99 8.21 -8.70 1.38
C GLY A 99 7.33 -9.49 2.34
N SER A 100 7.67 -10.77 2.51
CA SER A 100 7.11 -11.60 3.57
C SER A 100 7.82 -11.28 4.88
N ARG A 101 7.10 -11.25 6.00
CA ARG A 101 7.71 -11.14 7.34
C ARG A 101 7.85 -12.53 7.94
N LEU A 102 9.01 -12.81 8.55
CA LEU A 102 9.25 -14.11 9.19
C LEU A 102 8.24 -14.38 10.33
N ALA A 103 7.75 -13.35 11.00
CA ALA A 103 6.69 -13.48 12.01
C ALA A 103 5.36 -14.00 11.43
N ASP A 104 4.97 -13.53 10.24
CA ASP A 104 3.74 -14.00 9.56
C ASP A 104 3.91 -15.45 9.11
N VAL A 105 5.09 -15.81 8.58
CA VAL A 105 5.44 -17.19 8.23
C VAL A 105 5.35 -18.12 9.45
N ARG A 106 5.93 -17.72 10.59
CA ARG A 106 5.85 -18.49 11.84
C ARG A 106 4.41 -18.68 12.30
N HIS A 107 3.58 -17.65 12.22
CA HIS A 107 2.17 -17.75 12.57
C HIS A 107 1.42 -18.69 11.62
N ALA A 108 1.62 -18.56 10.30
CA ALA A 108 0.98 -19.40 9.30
C ALA A 108 1.37 -20.88 9.43
N LEU A 109 2.65 -21.17 9.72
CA LEU A 109 3.13 -22.52 9.98
C LEU A 109 2.42 -23.14 11.19
N ARG A 110 2.33 -22.40 12.31
CA ARG A 110 1.63 -22.86 13.52
C ARG A 110 0.16 -23.16 13.24
N VAL A 111 -0.56 -22.23 12.61
CA VAL A 111 -1.99 -22.41 12.27
C VAL A 111 -2.19 -23.57 11.30
N THR A 112 -1.31 -23.73 10.31
CA THR A 112 -1.36 -24.85 9.37
C THR A 112 -1.21 -26.20 10.08
N LEU A 113 -0.28 -26.30 11.03
CA LEU A 113 -0.03 -27.53 11.79
C LEU A 113 -1.16 -27.84 12.76
N GLU A 114 -1.80 -26.81 13.34
CA GLU A 114 -3.04 -26.95 14.13
C GLU A 114 -4.19 -27.50 13.26
N LEU A 115 -4.43 -26.92 12.09
CA LEU A 115 -5.45 -27.41 11.14
C LEU A 115 -5.15 -28.83 10.65
N ALA A 116 -3.88 -29.14 10.36
CA ALA A 116 -3.48 -30.49 9.97
C ALA A 116 -3.71 -31.53 11.08
N ALA A 117 -3.56 -31.12 12.34
CA ALA A 117 -3.89 -31.96 13.49
C ALA A 117 -5.41 -32.17 13.63
N GLU A 118 -6.21 -31.12 13.48
CA GLU A 118 -7.68 -31.19 13.47
C GLU A 118 -8.21 -32.09 12.34
N ASP A 119 -7.58 -32.01 11.16
CA ASP A 119 -7.92 -32.81 9.98
C ASP A 119 -7.37 -34.26 10.05
N GLU A 120 -6.69 -34.59 11.15
CA GLU A 120 -6.09 -35.90 11.44
C GLU A 120 -5.12 -36.37 10.35
N LEU A 121 -4.36 -35.44 9.76
CA LEU A 121 -3.44 -35.74 8.66
C LEU A 121 -2.26 -36.59 9.13
N SER A 122 -1.89 -37.57 8.30
CA SER A 122 -0.68 -38.38 8.50
C SER A 122 0.54 -37.89 7.72
N SER A 123 0.30 -37.08 6.67
CA SER A 123 1.35 -36.49 5.83
C SER A 123 0.99 -35.09 5.30
N LEU A 124 1.97 -34.18 5.31
CA LEU A 124 1.84 -32.79 4.88
C LEU A 124 3.04 -32.40 4.00
N SER A 125 2.81 -31.69 2.90
CA SER A 125 3.88 -31.06 2.10
C SER A 125 3.83 -29.54 2.22
N LEU A 126 4.97 -28.96 2.59
CA LEU A 126 5.17 -27.56 2.98
C LEU A 126 6.19 -26.92 2.04
N PRO A 127 5.87 -25.84 1.32
CA PRO A 127 6.86 -25.05 0.63
C PRO A 127 7.64 -24.20 1.64
N LEU A 128 8.80 -23.67 1.22
CA LEU A 128 9.55 -22.69 2.01
C LEU A 128 8.86 -21.32 1.88
N LEU A 129 7.91 -21.07 2.79
CA LEU A 129 6.99 -19.93 2.74
C LEU A 129 7.74 -18.59 2.74
N GLY A 130 7.44 -17.75 1.74
CA GLY A 130 7.98 -16.39 1.65
C GLY A 130 9.40 -16.27 1.10
N THR A 131 10.08 -17.35 0.70
CA THR A 131 11.44 -17.29 0.14
C THR A 131 11.49 -16.93 -1.35
N GLY A 132 10.36 -17.07 -2.06
CA GLY A 132 10.23 -16.64 -3.46
C GLY A 132 10.04 -15.13 -3.58
N VAL A 133 8.91 -14.69 -4.13
CA VAL A 133 8.56 -13.26 -4.26
C VAL A 133 8.49 -12.50 -2.92
N GLY A 134 8.40 -13.23 -1.81
CA GLY A 134 8.44 -12.66 -0.45
C GLY A 134 9.84 -12.24 0.02
N GLY A 135 10.91 -12.71 -0.63
CA GLY A 135 12.29 -12.26 -0.37
C GLY A 135 12.87 -12.64 1.00
N LEU A 136 12.27 -13.57 1.74
CA LEU A 136 12.84 -14.03 3.00
C LEU A 136 14.09 -14.88 2.77
N GLU A 137 15.06 -14.73 3.68
CA GLU A 137 16.27 -15.52 3.69
C GLU A 137 15.93 -17.00 3.93
N LEU A 138 16.47 -17.86 3.06
CA LEU A 138 16.09 -19.26 2.96
C LEU A 138 16.37 -20.03 4.25
N ARG A 139 17.56 -19.85 4.85
CA ARG A 139 17.92 -20.53 6.11
C ARG A 139 16.99 -20.13 7.24
N ALA A 140 16.66 -18.85 7.39
CA ALA A 140 15.73 -18.37 8.42
C ALA A 140 14.33 -19.01 8.29
N VAL A 141 13.83 -19.22 7.07
CA VAL A 141 12.53 -19.88 6.84
C VAL A 141 12.61 -21.38 7.11
N ILE A 142 13.72 -22.04 6.75
CA ILE A 142 13.96 -23.45 7.08
C ILE A 142 13.94 -23.62 8.60
N GLU A 143 14.72 -22.82 9.34
CA GLU A 143 14.78 -22.89 10.80
C GLU A 143 13.40 -22.61 11.44
N ALA A 144 12.67 -21.59 10.98
CA ALA A 144 11.32 -21.32 11.45
C ALA A 144 10.33 -22.47 11.17
N SER A 145 10.47 -23.15 10.04
CA SER A 145 9.67 -24.33 9.70
C SER A 145 9.95 -25.48 10.66
N LEU A 146 11.23 -25.75 10.93
CA LEU A 146 11.65 -26.81 11.84
C LEU A 146 11.16 -26.54 13.27
N GLU A 147 11.31 -25.32 13.78
CA GLU A 147 10.79 -24.92 15.09
C GLU A 147 9.28 -25.12 15.20
N ALA A 148 8.50 -24.67 14.20
CA ALA A 148 7.05 -24.82 14.20
C ALA A 148 6.61 -26.30 14.15
N ILE A 149 7.30 -27.13 13.36
CA ILE A 149 7.07 -28.58 13.28
C ILE A 149 7.38 -29.25 14.63
N GLU A 150 8.41 -28.77 15.32
CA GLU A 150 8.85 -29.31 16.60
C GLU A 150 7.87 -29.01 17.74
N GLU A 151 7.27 -27.82 17.72
CA GLU A 151 6.26 -27.37 18.69
C GLU A 151 4.86 -27.94 18.42
N ALA A 152 4.61 -28.46 17.21
CA ALA A 152 3.29 -28.89 16.78
C ALA A 152 2.76 -30.11 17.55
N ARG A 153 1.55 -29.97 18.09
CA ARG A 153 0.82 -31.07 18.75
C ARG A 153 -0.05 -31.84 17.75
N ALA A 154 0.59 -32.52 16.79
CA ALA A 154 -0.07 -33.28 15.72
C ALA A 154 0.24 -34.79 15.80
N PRO A 155 -0.40 -35.57 16.71
CA PRO A 155 0.03 -36.94 17.03
C PRO A 155 -0.13 -37.95 15.88
N ARG A 156 -0.97 -37.66 14.88
CA ARG A 156 -1.12 -38.50 13.70
C ARG A 156 -0.18 -38.14 12.56
N LEU A 157 0.42 -36.96 12.59
CA LEU A 157 1.34 -36.50 11.55
C LEU A 157 2.66 -37.27 11.69
N THR A 158 2.95 -38.12 10.70
CA THR A 158 4.13 -39.01 10.71
C THR A 158 5.17 -38.60 9.67
N ARG A 159 4.78 -37.77 8.70
CA ARG A 159 5.66 -37.32 7.62
C ARG A 159 5.38 -35.87 7.26
N VAL A 160 6.42 -35.05 7.26
CA VAL A 160 6.38 -33.70 6.72
C VAL A 160 7.44 -33.59 5.64
N GLU A 161 7.02 -33.14 4.47
CA GLU A 161 7.89 -32.86 3.33
C GLU A 161 8.13 -31.35 3.25
N LEU A 162 9.39 -30.93 3.31
CA LEU A 162 9.80 -29.55 3.02
C LEU A 162 10.21 -29.51 1.54
N CYS A 163 9.37 -28.89 0.73
CA CYS A 163 9.49 -28.86 -0.72
C CYS A 163 10.12 -27.53 -1.17
N THR A 164 11.17 -27.64 -1.98
CA THR A 164 11.72 -26.52 -2.75
C THR A 164 11.70 -26.87 -4.24
N TRP A 165 11.76 -25.85 -5.09
CA TRP A 165 11.82 -26.03 -6.55
C TRP A 165 13.27 -26.11 -7.05
N ASP A 166 14.17 -25.33 -6.47
CA ASP A 166 15.56 -25.20 -6.92
C ASP A 166 16.46 -26.30 -6.31
N PRO A 167 17.25 -27.03 -7.11
CA PRO A 167 18.26 -27.97 -6.59
C PRO A 167 19.26 -27.35 -5.60
N ASP A 168 19.65 -26.08 -5.79
CA ASP A 168 20.62 -25.40 -4.92
C ASP A 168 20.02 -25.11 -3.54
N ASP A 169 18.75 -24.69 -3.49
CA ASP A 169 17.98 -24.58 -2.25
C ASP A 169 17.85 -25.94 -1.54
N GLY A 170 17.73 -27.02 -2.33
CA GLY A 170 17.66 -28.39 -1.84
C GLY A 170 18.94 -28.82 -1.11
N ALA A 171 20.11 -28.38 -1.61
CA ALA A 171 21.39 -28.63 -0.95
C ALA A 171 21.48 -27.91 0.40
N LEU A 172 21.08 -26.64 0.46
CA LEU A 172 21.02 -25.88 1.73
C LEU A 172 20.04 -26.51 2.71
N LEU A 173 18.84 -26.87 2.26
CA LEU A 173 17.84 -27.55 3.10
C LEU A 173 18.37 -28.85 3.70
N ALA A 174 19.06 -29.68 2.91
CA ALA A 174 19.68 -30.91 3.39
C ALA A 174 20.79 -30.64 4.42
N GLU A 175 21.59 -29.59 4.21
CA GLU A 175 22.62 -29.14 5.15
C GLU A 175 22.02 -28.69 6.49
N VAL A 176 21.03 -27.79 6.47
CA VAL A 176 20.38 -27.28 7.68
C VAL A 176 19.72 -28.42 8.45
N LEU A 177 19.03 -29.33 7.77
CA LEU A 177 18.43 -30.51 8.40
C LEU A 177 19.49 -31.35 9.12
N ALA A 178 20.61 -31.69 8.46
CA ALA A 178 21.69 -32.47 9.07
C ALA A 178 22.32 -31.80 10.31
N GLY A 179 22.39 -30.47 10.28
CA GLY A 179 22.89 -29.66 11.39
C GLY A 179 21.87 -29.40 12.50
N TRP A 180 20.56 -29.58 12.24
CA TRP A 180 19.50 -29.15 13.16
C TRP A 180 19.57 -29.87 14.50
N ARG A 181 19.43 -29.11 15.58
CA ARG A 181 19.32 -29.60 16.95
C ARG A 181 18.16 -28.87 17.64
N PRO A 182 17.27 -29.59 18.34
CA PRO A 182 16.15 -29.03 19.10
C PRO A 182 16.50 -27.82 19.99
N PRO A 183 15.72 -26.72 20.00
CA PRO A 183 15.99 -25.51 20.78
C PRO A 183 15.81 -25.62 22.31
N LEU A 184 15.93 -26.80 22.92
CA LEU A 184 15.83 -26.95 24.39
C LEU A 184 17.01 -26.31 25.15
N GLU A 185 18.09 -25.95 24.46
CA GLU A 185 19.27 -25.31 25.07
C GLU A 185 19.24 -23.76 25.05
N ARG A 186 18.31 -23.12 24.32
CA ARG A 186 18.20 -21.63 24.24
C ARG A 186 17.15 -21.01 25.18
N ALA A 187 16.17 -21.77 25.65
CA ALA A 187 15.10 -21.27 26.53
C ALA A 187 15.61 -20.79 27.91
N ALA A 188 16.65 -21.43 28.45
CA ALA A 188 17.23 -21.06 29.75
C ALA A 188 17.87 -19.66 29.77
N GLN A 189 18.35 -19.17 28.61
CA GLN A 189 18.96 -17.84 28.50
C GLN A 189 17.87 -16.75 28.43
N LEU A 190 16.76 -17.01 27.74
CA LEU A 190 15.63 -16.08 27.61
C LEU A 190 14.78 -15.97 28.89
N GLU A 191 14.63 -17.06 29.66
CA GLU A 191 13.99 -17.01 30.98
C GLU A 191 14.82 -16.18 31.98
N SER A 192 16.14 -16.32 31.96
CA SER A 192 17.06 -15.52 32.79
C SER A 192 16.94 -14.02 32.49
N ASP A 193 16.81 -13.64 31.22
CA ASP A 193 16.70 -12.24 30.80
C ASP A 193 15.29 -11.66 31.08
N ALA A 194 14.24 -12.48 30.95
CA ALA A 194 12.87 -12.10 31.27
C ALA A 194 12.64 -11.93 32.79
N GLU A 195 13.25 -12.77 33.62
CA GLU A 195 13.20 -12.63 35.08
C GLU A 195 13.92 -11.37 35.56
N ALA A 196 15.07 -11.02 34.94
CA ALA A 196 15.78 -9.78 35.23
C ALA A 196 14.93 -8.54 34.90
N TYR A 197 14.21 -8.56 33.77
CA TYR A 197 13.32 -7.48 33.34
C TYR A 197 12.05 -7.38 34.20
N LEU A 198 11.42 -8.50 34.54
CA LEU A 198 10.24 -8.54 35.42
C LEU A 198 10.58 -8.19 36.88
N GLY A 199 11.79 -8.51 37.34
CA GLY A 199 12.31 -8.07 38.63
C GLY A 199 12.47 -6.54 38.70
N ALA A 200 12.96 -5.92 37.63
CA ALA A 200 13.05 -4.47 37.51
C ALA A 200 11.67 -3.78 37.48
N LEU A 201 10.68 -4.41 36.84
CA LEU A 201 9.30 -3.91 36.80
C LEU A 201 8.55 -4.07 38.14
N ARG A 202 8.84 -5.11 38.94
CA ARG A 202 8.24 -5.32 40.26
C ARG A 202 8.74 -4.29 41.29
N LEU A 203 10.00 -3.87 41.20
CA LEU A 203 10.54 -2.78 42.02
C LEU A 203 9.94 -1.40 41.69
N ALA A 204 9.35 -1.24 40.51
CA ALA A 204 8.73 0.01 40.05
C ALA A 204 7.22 0.10 40.33
N ARG A 205 6.61 -0.93 40.97
CA ARG A 205 5.14 -1.08 41.06
C ARG A 205 4.58 -1.16 42.47
N ASP A 206 5.28 -0.60 43.45
CA ASP A 206 4.70 -0.23 44.75
C ASP A 206 4.56 1.29 44.80
N GLU A 207 3.47 1.82 44.23
CA GLU A 207 2.74 2.98 44.78
C GLU A 207 1.43 3.23 44.00
N ALA A 208 0.33 3.26 44.78
CA ALA A 208 -1.01 3.77 44.50
C ALA A 208 -2.01 2.94 43.65
N VAL A 209 -2.93 2.29 44.39
CA VAL A 209 -4.31 1.94 43.98
C VAL A 209 -5.21 3.15 44.25
N VAL A 210 -6.11 3.51 43.33
CA VAL A 210 -7.31 4.32 43.64
C VAL A 210 -8.49 3.86 42.77
N GLU A 211 -9.63 3.58 43.44
CA GLU A 211 -10.94 3.25 42.88
C GLU A 211 -11.64 4.49 42.28
N LEU A 212 -12.46 4.29 41.24
CA LEU A 212 -13.19 5.35 40.53
C LEU A 212 -14.65 5.44 41.00
N GLU A 213 -15.04 6.61 41.52
CA GLU A 213 -16.42 7.10 41.50
C GLU A 213 -16.60 8.12 40.36
N VAL A 214 -17.74 8.05 39.67
CA VAL A 214 -18.11 8.93 38.55
C VAL A 214 -18.99 10.05 39.08
N GLU A 215 -18.59 11.29 38.84
CA GLU A 215 -19.43 12.47 39.03
C GLU A 215 -19.48 13.31 37.76
N ASP A 216 -20.70 13.74 37.43
CA ASP A 216 -21.14 14.41 36.20
C ASP A 216 -21.04 15.94 36.37
N GLN A 217 -20.31 16.68 35.50
CA GLN A 217 -20.34 18.16 35.46
C GLN A 217 -19.97 18.79 34.08
N PRO A 218 -20.48 20.01 33.79
CA PRO A 218 -20.66 20.57 32.43
C PRO A 218 -19.42 21.35 31.90
N PRO A 219 -19.37 21.74 30.60
CA PRO A 219 -18.12 22.18 29.97
C PRO A 219 -17.77 23.65 30.31
N PRO A 220 -16.48 24.04 30.46
CA PRO A 220 -16.16 25.39 30.91
C PRO A 220 -15.69 26.30 29.76
N ARG A 221 -16.36 27.45 29.67
CA ARG A 221 -15.97 28.68 28.95
C ARG A 221 -14.61 29.30 29.40
N ARG A 222 -13.79 28.61 30.20
CA ARG A 222 -12.45 29.04 30.69
C ARG A 222 -11.27 28.44 29.90
N ALA A 223 -11.48 27.40 29.09
CA ALA A 223 -10.42 26.77 28.31
C ALA A 223 -9.81 27.71 27.24
N ASP A 224 -10.63 28.61 26.71
CA ASP A 224 -10.32 29.45 25.56
C ASP A 224 -9.12 30.41 25.80
N GLU A 225 -9.00 31.00 27.00
CA GLU A 225 -7.92 31.96 27.29
C GLU A 225 -6.55 31.28 27.55
N ARG A 226 -6.57 30.06 28.12
CA ARG A 226 -5.36 29.24 28.36
C ARG A 226 -4.84 28.63 27.07
N LEU A 227 -5.74 28.16 26.21
CA LEU A 227 -5.43 27.67 24.85
C LEU A 227 -4.87 28.80 23.98
N ARG A 228 -5.47 29.99 24.02
CA ARG A 228 -4.94 31.18 23.30
C ARG A 228 -3.55 31.61 23.77
N ARG A 229 -3.17 31.40 25.04
CA ARG A 229 -1.80 31.64 25.53
C ARG A 229 -0.82 30.57 25.08
N LEU A 230 -1.23 29.29 25.09
CA LEU A 230 -0.40 28.19 24.60
C LEU A 230 -0.15 28.33 23.10
N ALA A 231 -1.18 28.58 22.29
CA ALA A 231 -1.09 28.77 20.84
C ALA A 231 -0.17 29.94 20.42
N ARG A 232 -0.15 31.04 21.19
CA ARG A 232 0.76 32.18 20.94
C ARG A 232 2.23 31.91 21.30
N GLY A 233 2.50 30.86 22.07
CA GLY A 233 3.84 30.51 22.56
C GLY A 233 4.51 29.36 21.81
N VAL A 234 3.83 28.70 20.86
CA VAL A 234 4.39 27.57 20.12
C VAL A 234 5.19 28.07 18.92
N GLN A 235 6.51 27.88 18.95
CA GLN A 235 7.38 28.06 17.78
C GLN A 235 7.34 26.80 16.89
N PRO A 236 7.36 26.92 15.54
CA PRO A 236 7.49 25.77 14.65
C PRO A 236 8.73 24.94 14.99
N GLY A 237 8.58 23.62 15.19
CA GLY A 237 9.68 22.69 15.45
C GLY A 237 9.84 22.21 16.90
N GLU A 238 9.15 22.81 17.88
CA GLU A 238 9.18 22.34 19.28
C GLU A 238 8.08 21.29 19.54
N GLY A 239 8.32 20.04 19.15
CA GLY A 239 7.35 18.94 19.33
C GLY A 239 6.89 18.72 20.79
N SER A 240 7.64 19.17 21.80
CA SER A 240 7.22 19.14 23.21
C SER A 240 6.15 20.18 23.54
N ALA A 241 6.19 21.36 22.91
CA ALA A 241 5.20 22.43 23.08
C ALA A 241 3.88 22.08 22.39
N TRP A 242 3.95 21.56 21.16
CA TRP A 242 2.79 21.01 20.45
C TRP A 242 2.14 19.84 21.20
N ARG A 243 2.91 18.90 21.74
CA ARG A 243 2.36 17.80 22.58
C ARG A 243 1.68 18.30 23.86
N ARG A 244 2.17 19.38 24.47
CA ARG A 244 1.54 19.98 25.65
C ARG A 244 0.22 20.68 25.27
N TYR A 245 0.20 21.37 24.14
CA TYR A 245 -1.02 21.97 23.57
C TYR A 245 -2.05 20.91 23.18
N ALA A 246 -1.63 19.85 22.48
CA ALA A 246 -2.44 18.69 22.11
C ALA A 246 -3.10 18.01 23.32
N ARG A 247 -2.34 17.84 24.42
CA ARG A 247 -2.87 17.27 25.66
C ARG A 247 -3.94 18.14 26.31
N GLU A 248 -3.77 19.46 26.24
CA GLU A 248 -4.77 20.40 26.76
C GLU A 248 -6.00 20.50 25.84
N LEU A 249 -5.84 20.39 24.51
CA LEU A 249 -6.95 20.33 23.56
C LEU A 249 -7.80 19.05 23.71
N ARG A 250 -7.16 17.89 23.88
CA ARG A 250 -7.86 16.63 24.21
C ARG A 250 -8.60 16.66 25.55
N ARG A 251 -8.24 17.57 26.45
CA ARG A 251 -9.00 17.80 27.69
C ARG A 251 -10.22 18.69 27.48
N CYS A 252 -10.27 19.41 26.36
CA CYS A 252 -11.33 20.37 26.04
C CYS A 252 -12.41 19.80 25.12
N PHE A 253 -12.10 18.74 24.38
CA PHE A 253 -13.00 18.04 23.46
C PHE A 253 -13.01 16.54 23.78
N ALA A 254 -14.16 15.88 23.59
CA ALA A 254 -14.22 14.42 23.73
C ALA A 254 -13.44 13.73 22.59
N GLU A 255 -12.85 12.56 22.85
CA GLU A 255 -12.06 11.85 21.83
C GLU A 255 -12.87 11.54 20.56
N ASP A 256 -14.14 11.17 20.72
CA ASP A 256 -15.06 10.92 19.60
C ASP A 256 -15.38 12.18 18.80
N GLU A 257 -15.46 13.35 19.44
CA GLU A 257 -15.68 14.64 18.76
C GLU A 257 -14.46 15.02 17.91
N VAL A 258 -13.25 14.84 18.47
CA VAL A 258 -12.00 15.09 17.74
C VAL A 258 -11.83 14.08 16.59
N ARG A 259 -12.23 12.83 16.80
CA ARG A 259 -12.24 11.78 15.77
C ARG A 259 -13.32 12.01 14.70
N ALA A 260 -14.43 12.67 15.01
CA ALA A 260 -15.45 13.04 14.04
C ALA A 260 -15.01 14.23 13.16
N LEU A 261 -14.35 15.23 13.76
CA LEU A 261 -13.72 16.34 13.02
C LEU A 261 -12.67 15.84 12.01
N TRP A 262 -12.03 14.72 12.34
CA TRP A 262 -11.04 14.05 11.50
C TRP A 262 -11.63 13.37 10.25
N SER A 263 -12.88 12.92 10.28
CA SER A 263 -13.49 12.11 9.21
C SER A 263 -14.40 12.88 8.25
N GLN A 264 -14.66 14.17 8.49
CA GLN A 264 -15.61 14.97 7.68
C GLN A 264 -14.94 16.19 7.02
N ARG A 265 -14.77 16.15 5.69
CA ARG A 265 -14.20 17.23 4.85
C ARG A 265 -14.94 18.56 4.92
N GLU A 266 -16.26 18.54 5.01
CA GLU A 266 -17.09 19.75 5.14
C GLU A 266 -16.73 20.50 6.43
N ALA A 267 -16.33 19.74 7.46
CA ALA A 267 -15.78 20.21 8.72
C ALA A 267 -14.23 20.27 8.73
N TRP A 268 -13.54 20.32 7.59
CA TRP A 268 -12.10 20.62 7.57
C TRP A 268 -11.80 22.02 7.04
N ALA A 269 -12.61 22.55 6.11
CA ALA A 269 -12.44 23.90 5.57
C ALA A 269 -13.21 24.99 6.36
N GLN A 270 -14.21 24.60 7.16
CA GLN A 270 -15.14 25.49 7.85
C GLN A 270 -14.98 25.66 9.38
N PRO A 271 -14.32 24.76 10.15
CA PRO A 271 -14.19 24.93 11.61
C PRO A 271 -13.34 26.14 11.97
N ALA A 272 -13.48 26.59 13.21
CA ALA A 272 -12.52 27.52 13.78
C ALA A 272 -11.13 26.87 13.85
N ASP A 273 -10.06 27.65 13.72
CA ASP A 273 -8.67 27.15 13.78
C ASP A 273 -8.40 26.23 14.99
N LEU A 274 -9.11 26.46 16.09
CA LEU A 274 -9.04 25.67 17.33
C LEU A 274 -9.51 24.21 17.17
N GLU A 275 -10.57 23.98 16.40
CA GLU A 275 -11.14 22.65 16.17
C GLU A 275 -10.23 21.83 15.23
N GLN A 276 -9.69 22.49 14.21
CA GLN A 276 -8.66 21.89 13.35
C GLN A 276 -7.37 21.60 14.13
N ASP A 277 -6.96 22.49 15.02
CA ASP A 277 -5.79 22.26 15.87
C ASP A 277 -5.97 21.01 16.75
N ALA A 278 -7.19 20.73 17.23
CA ALA A 278 -7.50 19.52 17.98
C ALA A 278 -7.39 18.25 17.11
N ALA A 279 -7.90 18.29 15.88
CA ALA A 279 -7.78 17.18 14.93
C ALA A 279 -6.33 16.91 14.52
N LEU A 280 -5.55 17.97 14.25
CA LEU A 280 -4.11 17.86 13.92
C LEU A 280 -3.31 17.30 15.11
N ALA A 281 -3.62 17.73 16.32
CA ALA A 281 -3.02 17.21 17.55
C ALA A 281 -3.33 15.71 17.76
N TYR A 282 -4.55 15.28 17.42
CA TYR A 282 -4.93 13.87 17.47
C TYR A 282 -4.11 13.04 16.47
N ALA A 283 -3.97 13.53 15.24
CA ALA A 283 -3.19 12.89 14.18
C ALA A 283 -1.70 12.80 14.51
N GLU A 284 -1.08 13.90 14.95
CA GLU A 284 0.34 13.94 15.32
C GLU A 284 0.66 12.87 16.37
N ALA A 285 -0.18 12.75 17.40
CA ALA A 285 0.02 11.78 18.47
C ALA A 285 -0.22 10.31 18.06
N ARG A 286 -0.74 10.03 16.86
CA ARG A 286 -0.76 8.68 16.26
C ARG A 286 0.41 8.46 15.31
N LEU A 287 0.88 9.52 14.65
CA LEU A 287 1.98 9.49 13.71
C LEU A 287 3.37 9.68 14.36
N TYR A 288 3.45 10.15 15.61
CA TYR A 288 4.69 10.64 16.22
C TYR A 288 5.89 9.67 16.23
N ALA A 289 5.62 8.37 16.23
CA ALA A 289 6.64 7.32 16.27
C ALA A 289 7.50 7.36 14.99
N GLU A 290 6.87 7.47 13.82
CA GLU A 290 7.51 7.39 12.51
C GLU A 290 7.61 8.75 11.82
N TRP A 291 6.85 9.74 12.29
CA TRP A 291 6.72 11.03 11.64
C TRP A 291 7.06 12.20 12.57
N ALA A 292 7.57 13.28 11.97
CA ALA A 292 7.87 14.54 12.63
C ALA A 292 7.05 15.66 11.99
N LEU A 293 6.24 16.38 12.77
CA LEU A 293 5.55 17.57 12.31
C LEU A 293 6.56 18.69 12.04
N GLU A 294 6.58 19.21 10.81
CA GLU A 294 7.42 20.35 10.40
C GLU A 294 6.67 21.69 10.53
N GLY A 295 5.34 21.68 10.51
CA GLY A 295 4.51 22.86 10.73
C GLY A 295 3.17 22.78 10.02
N VAL A 296 2.38 23.85 10.12
CA VAL A 296 1.07 23.97 9.47
C VAL A 296 1.08 25.22 8.60
N GLU A 297 0.61 25.09 7.36
CA GLU A 297 0.59 26.17 6.37
C GLU A 297 -0.79 26.30 5.73
N ARG A 298 -1.16 27.51 5.28
CA ARG A 298 -2.40 27.75 4.55
C ARG A 298 -2.10 27.78 3.05
N TYR A 299 -2.83 26.99 2.28
CA TYR A 299 -2.79 27.02 0.81
C TYR A 299 -4.16 27.42 0.28
N ALA A 300 -4.18 28.15 -0.84
CA ALA A 300 -5.41 28.59 -1.49
C ALA A 300 -5.27 28.55 -3.01
N CYS A 301 -6.29 28.03 -3.69
CA CYS A 301 -6.39 27.99 -5.15
C CYS A 301 -7.84 27.69 -5.56
N GLY A 302 -8.31 28.20 -6.71
CA GLY A 302 -9.65 27.88 -7.23
C GLY A 302 -10.80 28.21 -6.28
N GLY A 303 -10.67 29.28 -5.48
CA GLY A 303 -11.64 29.65 -4.45
C GLY A 303 -11.68 28.74 -3.22
N GLN A 304 -10.80 27.73 -3.15
CA GLN A 304 -10.63 26.83 -2.01
C GLN A 304 -9.45 27.29 -1.15
N GLN A 305 -9.53 27.03 0.15
CA GLN A 305 -8.45 27.31 1.09
C GLN A 305 -8.39 26.24 2.17
N HIS A 306 -7.21 25.66 2.43
CA HIS A 306 -7.02 24.65 3.46
C HIS A 306 -5.82 24.96 4.36
N ARG A 307 -5.94 24.61 5.64
CA ARG A 307 -4.80 24.49 6.56
C ARG A 307 -4.26 23.07 6.49
N VAL A 308 -2.99 22.93 6.15
CA VAL A 308 -2.36 21.63 5.86
C VAL A 308 -1.15 21.47 6.79
N ALA A 309 -1.14 20.37 7.54
CA ALA A 309 0.01 19.98 8.35
C ALA A 309 1.04 19.26 7.48
N ARG A 310 2.31 19.61 7.66
CA ARG A 310 3.43 19.05 6.92
C ARG A 310 4.22 18.14 7.85
N PHE A 311 4.35 16.89 7.44
CA PHE A 311 5.09 15.86 8.16
C PHE A 311 6.33 15.46 7.40
N ARG A 312 7.39 15.14 8.13
CA ARG A 312 8.58 14.47 7.62
C ARG A 312 8.64 13.06 8.18
N HIS A 313 8.72 12.06 7.30
CA HIS A 313 8.99 10.69 7.70
C HIS A 313 10.42 10.62 8.27
N ARG A 314 10.58 10.08 9.47
CA ARG A 314 11.85 10.14 10.22
C ARG A 314 12.96 9.37 9.53
N ASP A 315 12.66 8.19 9.02
CA ASP A 315 13.69 7.29 8.48
C ASP A 315 14.12 7.69 7.07
N SER A 316 13.15 8.05 6.20
CA SER A 316 13.45 8.44 4.81
C SER A 316 13.75 9.94 4.64
N GLY A 317 13.39 10.77 5.62
CA GLY A 317 13.48 12.23 5.52
C GLY A 317 12.48 12.88 4.54
N TRP A 318 11.59 12.10 3.93
CA TRP A 318 10.64 12.59 2.93
C TRP A 318 9.48 13.35 3.56
N ARG A 319 8.99 14.36 2.84
CA ARG A 319 7.91 15.23 3.29
C ARG A 319 6.56 14.81 2.72
N PHE A 320 5.53 14.95 3.53
CA PHE A 320 4.15 14.63 3.22
C PHE A 320 3.23 15.70 3.81
N HIS A 321 2.17 16.03 3.08
CA HIS A 321 1.08 16.86 3.51
C HIS A 321 -0.04 15.97 4.05
N LEU A 322 -0.52 16.26 5.24
CA LEU A 322 -1.69 15.60 5.78
C LEU A 322 -2.94 16.20 5.15
N LEU A 323 -3.62 15.40 4.32
CA LEU A 323 -4.87 15.79 3.70
C LEU A 323 -6.04 15.23 4.50
N PRO A 324 -7.09 16.03 4.74
CA PRO A 324 -8.31 15.50 5.31
C PRO A 324 -8.89 14.42 4.41
N GLY A 325 -9.54 13.42 5.00
CA GLY A 325 -10.45 12.56 4.26
C GLY A 325 -11.73 13.30 3.91
N GLY A 326 -12.56 12.74 3.04
CA GLY A 326 -13.77 13.39 2.59
C GLY A 326 -14.52 12.70 1.49
N ARG A 327 -15.79 13.09 1.36
CA ARG A 327 -16.59 12.77 0.18
C ARG A 327 -16.34 13.77 -0.95
N TYR A 328 -16.31 13.27 -2.16
CA TYR A 328 -16.32 14.07 -3.38
C TYR A 328 -16.95 13.30 -4.53
N ARG A 329 -17.29 14.04 -5.57
CA ARG A 329 -17.85 13.50 -6.79
C ARG A 329 -16.73 13.24 -7.80
N MET A 330 -16.41 11.96 -8.02
CA MET A 330 -15.38 11.50 -8.94
C MET A 330 -15.92 11.43 -10.37
N GLY A 331 -15.10 11.85 -11.34
CA GLY A 331 -15.42 11.80 -12.76
C GLY A 331 -16.04 13.10 -13.31
N SER A 332 -16.45 13.05 -14.57
CA SER A 332 -17.06 14.17 -15.29
C SER A 332 -18.58 14.03 -15.28
N GLU A 333 -19.28 15.11 -14.94
CA GLU A 333 -20.76 15.14 -14.92
C GLU A 333 -21.34 14.97 -16.32
N ASP A 334 -20.70 15.62 -17.31
CA ASP A 334 -21.04 15.50 -18.73
C ASP A 334 -19.78 15.20 -19.54
N PRO A 335 -19.40 13.91 -19.67
CA PRO A 335 -18.25 13.52 -20.48
C PRO A 335 -18.36 13.93 -21.96
N TRP A 336 -19.57 14.09 -22.50
CA TRP A 336 -19.77 14.53 -23.89
C TRP A 336 -19.46 16.01 -24.07
N ALA A 337 -19.81 16.84 -23.09
CA ALA A 337 -19.37 18.24 -23.06
C ALA A 337 -17.84 18.35 -22.97
N GLU A 338 -17.20 17.47 -22.19
CA GLU A 338 -15.73 17.43 -22.11
C GLU A 338 -15.08 16.97 -23.42
N VAL A 339 -15.68 16.04 -24.16
CA VAL A 339 -15.25 15.68 -25.53
C VAL A 339 -15.40 16.85 -26.50
N ALA A 340 -16.53 17.58 -26.44
CA ALA A 340 -16.74 18.72 -27.32
C ALA A 340 -15.69 19.81 -27.05
N TRP A 341 -15.46 20.12 -25.77
CA TRP A 341 -14.44 21.08 -25.34
C TRP A 341 -13.02 20.62 -25.70
N SER A 342 -12.66 19.35 -25.50
CA SER A 342 -11.33 18.83 -25.83
C SER A 342 -11.01 18.96 -27.31
N ARG A 343 -11.98 18.73 -28.20
CA ARG A 343 -11.83 18.89 -29.66
C ARG A 343 -11.65 20.34 -30.09
N GLU A 344 -12.09 21.31 -29.29
CA GLU A 344 -11.88 22.74 -29.54
C GLU A 344 -10.49 23.20 -29.09
N VAL A 345 -10.02 22.71 -27.93
CA VAL A 345 -8.73 23.14 -27.36
C VAL A 345 -7.55 22.35 -27.89
N ASP A 346 -7.73 21.07 -28.17
CA ASP A 346 -6.67 20.19 -28.66
C ASP A 346 -6.81 19.98 -30.17
N GLN A 347 -5.77 20.34 -30.92
CA GLN A 347 -5.70 20.11 -32.37
C GLN A 347 -5.34 18.64 -32.68
N ILE A 348 -6.11 17.71 -32.11
CA ILE A 348 -5.85 16.27 -32.19
C ILE A 348 -6.01 15.80 -33.64
N GLU A 349 -4.97 15.14 -34.15
CA GLU A 349 -4.97 14.48 -35.45
C GLU A 349 -6.11 13.46 -35.55
N GLU A 350 -6.74 13.39 -36.73
CA GLU A 350 -7.99 12.67 -36.94
C GLU A 350 -7.93 11.19 -36.54
N HIS A 351 -6.79 10.53 -36.73
CA HIS A 351 -6.61 9.12 -36.38
C HIS A 351 -6.47 8.86 -34.87
N TYR A 352 -6.18 9.87 -34.05
CA TYR A 352 -6.14 9.74 -32.58
C TYR A 352 -7.46 10.14 -31.90
N ARG A 353 -8.36 10.85 -32.60
CA ARG A 353 -9.60 11.41 -32.01
C ARG A 353 -10.47 10.35 -31.34
N ALA A 354 -10.70 9.22 -32.00
CA ALA A 354 -11.57 8.18 -31.46
C ALA A 354 -11.06 7.63 -30.11
N ALA A 355 -9.75 7.43 -29.98
CA ALA A 355 -9.14 6.95 -28.73
C ALA A 355 -9.18 8.03 -27.63
N TYR A 356 -9.03 9.30 -28.00
CA TYR A 356 -9.16 10.42 -27.06
C TYR A 356 -10.60 10.58 -26.56
N ASP A 357 -11.57 10.53 -27.46
CA ASP A 357 -12.98 10.62 -27.12
C ASP A 357 -13.36 9.47 -26.18
N GLU A 358 -12.94 8.23 -26.48
CA GLU A 358 -13.19 7.06 -25.62
C GLU A 358 -12.59 7.25 -24.21
N ALA A 359 -11.37 7.77 -24.11
CA ALA A 359 -10.73 8.04 -22.82
C ALA A 359 -11.51 9.06 -22.00
N ILE A 360 -11.98 10.15 -22.61
CA ILE A 360 -12.77 11.19 -21.92
C ILE A 360 -14.15 10.65 -21.54
N LEU A 361 -14.80 9.87 -22.41
CA LEU A 361 -16.08 9.24 -22.10
C LEU A 361 -15.98 8.27 -20.91
N SER A 362 -14.81 7.66 -20.69
CA SER A 362 -14.55 6.79 -19.53
C SER A 362 -14.56 7.51 -18.17
N GLU A 363 -14.59 8.84 -18.17
CA GLU A 363 -14.67 9.67 -16.95
C GLU A 363 -16.05 9.62 -16.30
N GLY A 364 -17.08 9.23 -17.06
CA GLY A 364 -18.44 9.11 -16.57
C GLY A 364 -18.88 7.68 -16.28
N PRO A 365 -20.04 7.52 -15.61
CA PRO A 365 -20.79 8.59 -14.96
C PRO A 365 -20.11 9.06 -13.66
N ALA A 366 -20.27 10.34 -13.34
CA ALA A 366 -19.79 10.88 -12.07
C ALA A 366 -20.50 10.23 -10.88
N HIS A 367 -19.75 9.90 -9.83
CA HIS A 367 -20.26 9.18 -8.65
C HIS A 367 -19.58 9.63 -7.35
N GLU A 368 -20.26 9.42 -6.23
CA GLU A 368 -19.73 9.78 -4.90
C GLU A 368 -18.66 8.79 -4.45
N VAL A 369 -17.59 9.32 -3.86
CA VAL A 369 -16.42 8.59 -3.39
C VAL A 369 -15.99 9.17 -2.04
N GLU A 370 -15.68 8.32 -1.05
CA GLU A 370 -15.30 8.74 0.32
C GLU A 370 -13.84 8.41 0.63
N VAL A 371 -12.91 9.36 0.51
CA VAL A 371 -11.48 9.13 0.76
C VAL A 371 -11.16 9.24 2.26
N PRO A 372 -10.45 8.29 2.90
CA PRO A 372 -10.01 8.46 4.28
C PRO A 372 -8.87 9.50 4.38
N PRO A 373 -8.59 10.05 5.58
CA PRO A 373 -7.42 10.91 5.78
C PRO A 373 -6.13 10.20 5.42
N LEU A 374 -5.25 10.90 4.71
CA LEU A 374 -4.02 10.34 4.15
C LEU A 374 -2.89 11.36 4.11
N LEU A 375 -1.66 10.87 4.19
CA LEU A 375 -0.44 11.64 3.97
C LEU A 375 -0.09 11.58 2.48
N VAL A 376 0.07 12.72 1.82
CA VAL A 376 0.39 12.81 0.38
C VAL A 376 1.69 13.57 0.16
N GLN A 377 2.59 13.03 -0.64
CA GLN A 377 3.82 13.72 -1.01
C GLN A 377 3.49 15.01 -1.77
N PRO A 378 3.99 16.19 -1.34
CA PRO A 378 3.61 17.48 -1.93
C PRO A 378 4.17 17.69 -3.34
N GLU A 379 5.26 17.01 -3.66
CA GLU A 379 5.94 17.03 -4.95
C GLU A 379 5.99 15.59 -5.48
N PRO A 380 5.91 15.36 -6.80
CA PRO A 380 6.19 14.03 -7.35
C PRO A 380 7.64 13.64 -7.00
N VAL A 381 7.96 12.35 -7.00
CA VAL A 381 9.30 11.88 -6.63
C VAL A 381 10.36 12.49 -7.55
N GLY A 382 11.19 13.36 -6.98
CA GLY A 382 12.29 14.02 -7.70
C GLY A 382 13.43 13.06 -8.03
N LEU A 383 14.20 13.36 -9.07
CA LEU A 383 15.31 12.51 -9.53
C LEU A 383 16.38 12.28 -8.46
N GLU A 384 16.71 13.30 -7.67
CA GLU A 384 17.68 13.19 -6.58
C GLU A 384 17.17 12.29 -5.46
N ALA A 385 15.91 12.46 -5.07
CA ALA A 385 15.26 11.64 -4.06
C ALA A 385 15.20 10.17 -4.51
N TYR A 386 14.90 9.92 -5.79
CA TYR A 386 14.95 8.58 -6.37
C TYR A 386 16.36 7.99 -6.38
N ARG A 387 17.39 8.76 -6.79
CA ARG A 387 18.79 8.28 -6.81
C ARG A 387 19.32 7.93 -5.42
N ALA A 388 18.80 8.55 -4.38
CA ALA A 388 19.13 8.24 -3.00
C ALA A 388 18.45 6.95 -2.49
N LEU A 389 17.50 6.39 -3.23
CA LEU A 389 16.87 5.12 -2.88
C LEU A 389 17.81 3.96 -3.23
N GLU A 390 18.08 3.08 -2.27
CA GLU A 390 18.77 1.80 -2.50
C GLU A 390 17.82 0.76 -3.11
N VAL A 391 17.10 1.14 -4.16
CA VAL A 391 16.07 0.34 -4.84
C VAL A 391 16.51 -0.03 -6.25
N PRO A 392 15.89 -1.04 -6.90
CA PRO A 392 16.27 -1.44 -8.25
C PRO A 392 16.28 -0.24 -9.22
N PRO A 393 17.32 -0.11 -10.07
CA PRO A 393 17.40 0.98 -11.02
C PRO A 393 16.28 0.86 -12.07
N ILE A 394 15.71 1.99 -12.48
CA ILE A 394 14.79 2.10 -13.61
C ILE A 394 15.50 1.51 -14.84
N ARG A 395 15.03 0.35 -15.31
CA ARG A 395 15.74 -0.46 -16.33
C ARG A 395 15.74 0.21 -17.70
N ARG A 396 14.80 1.13 -17.94
CA ARG A 396 14.55 1.75 -19.26
C ARG A 396 14.87 3.24 -19.35
N TRP A 397 15.71 3.77 -18.46
CA TRP A 397 16.16 5.17 -18.56
C TRP A 397 16.85 5.50 -19.90
N ARG A 398 17.38 4.48 -20.61
CA ARG A 398 18.31 4.65 -21.74
C ARG A 398 17.80 4.28 -23.14
N PHE A 399 16.74 3.49 -23.27
CA PHE A 399 16.61 2.64 -24.47
C PHE A 399 15.66 3.13 -25.58
N LEU A 400 14.66 3.98 -25.30
CA LEU A 400 13.71 4.41 -26.35
C LEU A 400 14.03 5.78 -26.96
N PHE A 401 14.72 6.66 -26.23
CA PHE A 401 14.97 8.02 -26.70
C PHE A 401 16.14 8.10 -27.69
N GLN A 402 17.26 7.42 -27.39
CA GLN A 402 18.47 7.46 -28.24
C GLN A 402 18.31 6.71 -29.57
N GLU A 403 17.53 5.63 -29.62
CA GLU A 403 17.37 4.84 -30.86
C GLU A 403 16.44 5.51 -31.90
N ARG A 404 15.47 6.33 -31.47
CA ARG A 404 14.53 7.02 -32.39
C ARG A 404 14.87 8.49 -32.66
N HIS A 405 15.72 9.11 -31.85
CA HIS A 405 16.04 10.53 -31.94
C HIS A 405 17.54 10.80 -31.75
N ALA A 406 18.38 10.11 -32.53
CA ALA A 406 19.83 10.31 -32.55
C ALA A 406 20.27 11.76 -32.88
N ASP A 407 19.34 12.56 -33.41
CA ASP A 407 19.58 13.93 -33.87
C ASP A 407 19.27 15.00 -32.80
N LEU A 408 18.68 14.63 -31.66
CA LEU A 408 18.39 15.54 -30.55
C LEU A 408 19.59 15.63 -29.59
N PRO A 409 19.92 16.82 -29.03
CA PRO A 409 21.05 16.95 -28.14
C PRO A 409 20.88 16.09 -26.88
N GLU A 410 22.00 15.56 -26.37
CA GLU A 410 22.04 14.82 -25.10
C GLU A 410 21.63 15.74 -23.95
N HIS A 411 20.36 15.70 -23.57
CA HIS A 411 19.84 16.51 -22.47
C HIS A 411 19.65 15.61 -21.25
N LEU A 412 20.55 15.76 -20.27
CA LEU A 412 20.35 15.24 -18.92
C LEU A 412 19.12 15.89 -18.28
N PRO A 413 18.44 15.24 -17.33
CA PRO A 413 17.28 15.81 -16.65
C PRO A 413 17.73 17.04 -15.89
N GLN A 414 16.89 18.08 -15.87
CA GLN A 414 17.18 19.28 -15.12
C GLN A 414 17.24 18.97 -13.61
N GLU A 415 18.13 19.65 -12.90
CA GLU A 415 18.17 19.61 -11.43
C GLU A 415 16.80 19.99 -10.86
N GLY A 416 16.32 19.24 -9.87
CA GLY A 416 14.96 19.42 -9.34
C GLY A 416 13.81 18.95 -10.22
N ALA A 417 14.04 18.16 -11.28
CA ALA A 417 12.99 17.53 -12.08
C ALA A 417 12.47 16.20 -11.48
N PRO A 418 11.24 15.77 -11.83
CA PRO A 418 10.71 14.45 -11.47
C PRO A 418 11.55 13.28 -12.01
N ALA A 419 11.59 12.18 -11.27
CA ALA A 419 12.16 10.91 -11.70
C ALA A 419 11.22 10.21 -12.69
N ILE A 420 11.55 10.26 -13.98
CA ILE A 420 10.67 9.73 -15.03
C ILE A 420 11.09 8.37 -15.57
N THR A 421 10.11 7.58 -16.01
CA THR A 421 10.25 6.37 -16.82
C THR A 421 9.14 6.31 -17.87
N THR A 422 9.30 5.47 -18.89
CA THR A 422 8.22 5.12 -19.84
C THR A 422 7.49 3.85 -19.45
N GLU A 423 7.94 3.16 -18.40
CA GLU A 423 7.47 1.84 -18.00
C GLU A 423 6.86 1.90 -16.59
N PRO A 424 5.53 1.78 -16.44
CA PRO A 424 4.89 1.76 -15.13
C PRO A 424 5.44 0.68 -14.21
N ALA A 425 5.86 -0.47 -14.75
CA ALA A 425 6.42 -1.57 -13.97
C ALA A 425 7.71 -1.18 -13.23
N ASP A 426 8.52 -0.25 -13.77
CA ASP A 426 9.68 0.27 -13.06
C ASP A 426 9.23 1.03 -11.80
N ILE A 427 8.18 1.87 -11.92
CA ILE A 427 7.60 2.61 -10.78
C ILE A 427 7.03 1.68 -9.73
N VAL A 428 6.22 0.72 -10.15
CA VAL A 428 5.61 -0.24 -9.21
C VAL A 428 6.70 -1.02 -8.48
N SER A 429 7.76 -1.44 -9.18
CA SER A 429 8.88 -2.19 -8.61
C SER A 429 9.62 -1.41 -7.51
N TRP A 430 10.05 -0.18 -7.77
CA TRP A 430 10.81 0.57 -6.74
C TRP A 430 9.92 1.10 -5.63
N VAL A 431 8.66 1.43 -5.92
CA VAL A 431 7.68 1.82 -4.89
C VAL A 431 7.34 0.66 -3.96
N ALA A 432 7.42 -0.60 -4.43
CA ALA A 432 7.21 -1.77 -3.59
C ALA A 432 8.27 -1.98 -2.50
N ALA A 433 9.46 -1.40 -2.68
CA ALA A 433 10.55 -1.42 -1.72
C ALA A 433 10.48 -0.30 -0.67
N LEU A 434 9.48 0.58 -0.74
CA LEU A 434 9.33 1.72 0.16
C LEU A 434 8.20 1.48 1.18
N PRO A 435 8.24 2.14 2.37
CA PRO A 435 7.16 2.09 3.35
C PRO A 435 5.93 2.92 2.94
N PHE A 436 5.86 3.38 1.68
CA PHE A 436 4.80 4.22 1.13
C PHE A 436 4.09 3.52 -0.01
N ARG A 437 2.96 4.05 -0.47
CA ARG A 437 2.18 3.49 -1.58
C ARG A 437 1.87 4.47 -2.71
N LEU A 438 1.49 3.92 -3.86
CA LEU A 438 0.84 4.70 -4.91
C LEU A 438 -0.58 5.06 -4.43
N PRO A 439 -1.10 6.25 -4.77
CA PRO A 439 -2.50 6.56 -4.55
C PRO A 439 -3.37 5.70 -5.47
N SER A 440 -4.59 5.39 -5.03
CA SER A 440 -5.63 4.97 -5.97
C SER A 440 -6.03 6.12 -6.90
N GLU A 441 -6.68 5.81 -8.02
CA GLU A 441 -7.22 6.79 -8.96
C GLU A 441 -8.21 7.73 -8.25
N ALA A 442 -9.00 7.19 -7.33
CA ALA A 442 -9.93 7.92 -6.49
C ALA A 442 -9.23 8.89 -5.51
N GLU A 443 -8.17 8.45 -4.82
CA GLU A 443 -7.38 9.32 -3.95
C GLU A 443 -6.65 10.40 -4.74
N TRP A 444 -6.17 10.04 -5.94
CA TRP A 444 -5.49 10.96 -6.83
C TRP A 444 -6.40 12.09 -7.27
N GLU A 445 -7.60 11.77 -7.78
CA GLU A 445 -8.55 12.79 -8.21
C GLU A 445 -9.04 13.63 -7.01
N TYR A 446 -9.20 13.02 -5.84
CA TYR A 446 -9.55 13.73 -4.61
C TYR A 446 -8.54 14.84 -4.30
N PHE A 447 -7.26 14.49 -4.23
CA PHE A 447 -6.24 15.49 -3.91
C PHE A 447 -5.96 16.44 -5.07
N ALA A 448 -6.22 16.03 -6.32
CA ALA A 448 -6.12 16.90 -7.49
C ALA A 448 -7.15 18.02 -7.42
N ARG A 449 -8.42 17.67 -7.15
CA ARG A 449 -9.53 18.62 -6.99
C ARG A 449 -9.33 19.56 -5.80
N ALA A 450 -8.78 19.07 -4.70
CA ALA A 450 -8.49 19.88 -3.51
C ALA A 450 -9.65 20.75 -3.00
N GLY A 451 -10.90 20.34 -3.21
CA GLY A 451 -12.08 21.18 -2.90
C GLY A 451 -12.95 21.50 -4.11
N THR A 452 -12.36 21.66 -5.29
CA THR A 452 -13.07 22.18 -6.45
C THR A 452 -13.97 21.15 -7.11
N THR A 453 -15.03 21.66 -7.75
CA THR A 453 -15.90 20.92 -8.66
C THR A 453 -15.68 21.33 -10.11
N SER A 454 -14.82 22.32 -10.35
CA SER A 454 -14.45 22.83 -11.67
C SER A 454 -13.57 21.84 -12.45
N ARG A 455 -13.44 22.09 -13.75
CA ARG A 455 -12.62 21.30 -14.68
C ARG A 455 -11.14 21.20 -14.27
N PHE A 456 -10.60 22.26 -13.69
CA PHE A 456 -9.24 22.34 -13.14
C PHE A 456 -9.29 22.69 -11.66
N TYR A 457 -8.20 22.47 -10.92
CA TYR A 457 -8.14 22.91 -9.50
C TYR A 457 -8.07 24.44 -9.36
N TRP A 458 -7.80 25.17 -10.45
CA TRP A 458 -7.74 26.64 -10.47
C TRP A 458 -9.01 27.31 -11.02
N GLY A 459 -9.88 26.56 -11.71
CA GLY A 459 -11.10 27.09 -12.33
C GLY A 459 -11.59 26.23 -13.48
N ASP A 460 -12.53 26.76 -14.27
CA ASP A 460 -13.07 26.08 -15.47
C ASP A 460 -12.36 26.45 -16.77
N ASP A 461 -11.71 27.63 -16.77
CA ASP A 461 -10.95 28.14 -17.89
C ASP A 461 -9.54 27.54 -17.89
N MET A 462 -9.06 27.16 -19.08
CA MET A 462 -7.70 26.69 -19.24
C MET A 462 -6.71 27.81 -18.94
N ASP A 463 -5.68 27.49 -18.16
CA ASP A 463 -4.56 28.37 -17.89
C ASP A 463 -3.25 27.61 -18.16
N ASP A 464 -2.62 27.93 -19.29
CA ASP A 464 -1.37 27.33 -19.74
C ASP A 464 -0.22 27.54 -18.72
N GLU A 465 -0.32 28.54 -17.83
CA GLU A 465 0.67 28.75 -16.78
C GLU A 465 0.55 27.77 -15.60
N HIS A 466 -0.62 27.12 -15.44
CA HIS A 466 -0.86 26.10 -14.40
C HIS A 466 -0.73 24.66 -14.94
N CYS A 467 -0.75 24.49 -16.26
CA CYS A 467 -0.63 23.22 -16.98
C CYS A 467 0.63 23.25 -17.87
N TRP A 468 1.82 23.12 -17.27
CA TRP A 468 3.06 23.11 -18.07
C TRP A 468 3.40 21.72 -18.60
N HIS A 469 3.64 21.62 -19.92
CA HIS A 469 3.89 20.36 -20.61
C HIS A 469 5.29 19.78 -20.34
N ALA A 470 5.39 18.51 -19.92
CA ALA A 470 6.34 17.62 -20.59
C ALA A 470 5.78 17.29 -21.97
N ASN A 471 6.65 17.18 -22.98
CA ASN A 471 6.27 16.86 -24.36
C ASN A 471 5.54 17.97 -25.16
N ALA A 472 5.89 19.25 -24.94
CA ALA A 472 5.62 20.28 -25.96
C ALA A 472 6.26 19.87 -27.31
N PRO A 473 5.86 20.44 -28.47
CA PRO A 473 6.29 19.99 -29.82
C PRO A 473 7.80 19.87 -30.09
N ASN A 474 8.67 20.25 -29.14
CA ASN A 474 10.13 20.11 -29.19
C ASN A 474 10.75 19.53 -27.90
N ARG A 475 9.98 18.88 -27.01
CA ARG A 475 10.41 18.37 -25.69
C ARG A 475 9.82 17.00 -25.33
N VAL A 476 9.54 16.18 -26.34
CA VAL A 476 9.06 14.80 -26.14
C VAL A 476 10.07 14.04 -25.27
N GLY A 477 9.63 13.22 -24.32
CA GLY A 477 10.48 12.46 -23.40
C GLY A 477 11.14 13.24 -22.27
N MET A 478 10.75 14.50 -22.00
CA MET A 478 11.42 15.36 -21.02
C MET A 478 10.46 15.92 -19.97
N SER A 479 10.85 15.87 -18.69
CA SER A 479 10.21 16.63 -17.61
C SER A 479 10.87 17.99 -17.40
N THR A 480 10.23 18.86 -16.64
CA THR A 480 10.74 20.20 -16.27
C THR A 480 10.94 20.31 -14.76
N ALA A 481 11.65 21.34 -14.30
CA ALA A 481 11.74 21.67 -12.88
C ALA A 481 10.33 21.91 -12.29
N LEU A 482 10.15 21.55 -11.02
CA LEU A 482 8.86 21.61 -10.34
C LEU A 482 8.30 23.05 -10.20
N HIS A 483 7.03 23.26 -10.53
CA HIS A 483 6.37 24.57 -10.47
C HIS A 483 5.82 24.87 -9.07
N ARG A 484 6.72 25.08 -8.11
CA ARG A 484 6.37 25.27 -6.68
C ARG A 484 5.46 26.46 -6.38
N GLU A 485 5.33 27.41 -7.30
CA GLU A 485 4.44 28.58 -7.19
C GLU A 485 2.98 28.27 -7.59
N ARG A 486 2.74 27.14 -8.26
CA ARG A 486 1.42 26.73 -8.80
C ARG A 486 0.92 25.50 -8.05
N ARG A 487 0.64 25.69 -6.76
CA ARG A 487 0.10 24.65 -5.90
C ARG A 487 -1.42 24.69 -5.89
N ASN A 488 -2.05 23.52 -5.82
CA ASN A 488 -3.48 23.48 -5.52
C ASN A 488 -3.75 23.87 -4.06
N ALA A 489 -5.02 23.91 -3.66
CA ALA A 489 -5.41 24.33 -2.31
C ALA A 489 -4.95 23.36 -1.19
N PHE A 490 -4.40 22.19 -1.52
CA PHE A 490 -3.74 21.27 -0.59
C PHE A 490 -2.21 21.42 -0.55
N GLY A 491 -1.66 22.38 -1.30
CA GLY A 491 -0.23 22.65 -1.35
C GLY A 491 0.56 21.69 -2.25
N LEU A 492 -0.12 20.91 -3.09
CA LEU A 492 0.50 19.94 -3.99
C LEU A 492 0.94 20.60 -5.30
N VAL A 493 2.14 20.26 -5.77
CA VAL A 493 2.80 20.82 -6.96
C VAL A 493 2.63 19.86 -8.14
N ASP A 494 2.42 20.39 -9.35
CA ASP A 494 2.41 19.65 -10.62
C ASP A 494 1.39 18.49 -10.68
N VAL A 495 0.27 18.57 -9.95
CA VAL A 495 -0.73 17.48 -9.97
C VAL A 495 -1.38 17.33 -11.35
N LEU A 496 -1.69 18.44 -12.04
CA LEU A 496 -2.36 18.39 -13.35
C LEU A 496 -1.39 18.52 -14.54
N GLY A 497 -0.07 18.54 -14.33
CA GLY A 497 0.90 18.83 -15.40
C GLY A 497 2.26 18.18 -15.17
N ASN A 498 3.25 18.55 -15.99
CA ASN A 498 4.62 18.02 -15.97
C ASN A 498 4.73 16.51 -16.29
N VAL A 499 4.22 15.60 -15.46
CA VAL A 499 4.39 14.15 -15.66
C VAL A 499 3.10 13.40 -15.36
N GLY A 500 2.91 12.25 -16.04
CA GLY A 500 1.85 11.33 -15.67
C GLY A 500 2.23 10.61 -14.37
N GLU A 501 1.34 10.58 -13.39
CA GLU A 501 1.57 9.92 -12.11
C GLU A 501 0.88 8.55 -12.10
N VAL A 502 1.66 7.49 -11.94
CA VAL A 502 1.12 6.12 -11.87
C VAL A 502 0.27 5.98 -10.62
N VAL A 503 -0.96 5.50 -10.79
CA VAL A 503 -1.88 5.19 -9.69
C VAL A 503 -1.94 3.68 -9.47
N ALA A 504 -2.48 3.24 -8.33
CA ALA A 504 -2.60 1.83 -8.00
C ALA A 504 -3.50 1.07 -8.99
N ASP A 505 -4.56 1.69 -9.48
CA ASP A 505 -5.60 1.07 -10.31
C ASP A 505 -5.08 0.59 -11.68
N THR A 506 -5.68 -0.51 -12.16
CA THR A 506 -5.44 -1.08 -13.49
C THR A 506 -6.70 -1.06 -14.34
N ALA A 507 -6.56 -1.19 -15.66
CA ALA A 507 -7.70 -1.21 -16.59
C ALA A 507 -8.68 -2.38 -16.35
N LEU A 508 -8.27 -3.48 -15.71
CA LEU A 508 -9.19 -4.58 -15.37
C LEU A 508 -10.07 -4.25 -14.16
N ASP A 509 -9.60 -3.43 -13.22
CA ASP A 509 -10.36 -3.10 -12.01
C ASP A 509 -11.68 -2.39 -12.38
N GLN A 510 -11.67 -1.54 -13.41
CA GLN A 510 -12.88 -0.89 -13.95
C GLN A 510 -13.78 -1.83 -14.77
N ALA A 511 -13.19 -2.77 -15.54
CA ALA A 511 -13.94 -3.73 -16.33
C ALA A 511 -14.72 -4.74 -15.46
N TYR A 512 -14.17 -5.13 -14.31
CA TYR A 512 -14.89 -5.92 -13.31
C TYR A 512 -15.96 -5.11 -12.57
N GLY A 513 -15.68 -3.84 -12.23
CA GLY A 513 -16.69 -2.92 -11.70
C GLY A 513 -17.89 -2.72 -12.64
N ALA A 514 -17.66 -2.75 -13.96
CA ALA A 514 -18.70 -2.64 -14.99
C ALA A 514 -19.69 -3.82 -15.03
N GLN A 515 -19.35 -4.99 -14.47
CA GLN A 515 -20.26 -6.15 -14.42
C GLN A 515 -21.23 -6.13 -13.23
N VAL A 516 -21.05 -5.22 -12.27
CA VAL A 516 -21.96 -5.02 -11.13
C VAL A 516 -22.91 -3.85 -11.43
N PRO A 517 -24.25 -4.04 -11.34
CA PRO A 517 -25.23 -2.98 -11.55
C PRO A 517 -24.96 -1.77 -10.65
N LEU A 518 -25.07 -0.55 -11.19
CA LEU A 518 -24.73 0.72 -10.51
C LEU A 518 -25.38 0.87 -9.12
N GLU A 519 -26.56 0.28 -8.93
CA GLU A 519 -27.36 0.32 -7.70
C GLU A 519 -26.85 -0.61 -6.59
N GLN A 520 -26.03 -1.59 -6.95
CA GLN A 520 -25.43 -2.59 -6.04
C GLN A 520 -23.95 -2.34 -5.77
N ARG A 521 -23.40 -1.26 -6.32
CA ARG A 521 -22.04 -0.82 -6.04
C ARG A 521 -22.04 -0.11 -4.68
N ASP A 522 -21.58 -0.80 -3.65
CA ASP A 522 -21.36 -0.20 -2.34
C ASP A 522 -20.13 0.71 -2.43
N TYR A 523 -20.33 1.97 -2.85
CA TYR A 523 -19.29 3.01 -3.00
C TYR A 523 -18.83 3.61 -1.66
N ARG A 524 -19.07 2.91 -0.54
CA ARG A 524 -18.25 3.13 0.64
C ARG A 524 -16.83 2.76 0.22
N ILE A 525 -15.86 3.65 0.35
CA ILE A 525 -14.47 3.20 0.45
C ILE A 525 -14.37 2.48 1.80
N GLY A 526 -14.90 1.26 1.85
CA GLY A 526 -14.41 0.24 2.74
C GLY A 526 -12.99 -0.14 2.29
N PRO A 527 -12.22 -0.83 3.14
CA PRO A 527 -10.82 -1.20 2.88
C PRO A 527 -10.64 -2.23 1.74
N HIS A 528 -11.56 -2.28 0.77
CA HIS A 528 -11.48 -3.09 -0.42
C HIS A 528 -10.54 -2.43 -1.43
N ASP A 529 -9.35 -3.01 -1.51
CA ASP A 529 -8.43 -3.03 -2.66
C ASP A 529 -8.08 -1.69 -3.31
N HIS A 530 -7.21 -0.94 -2.63
CA HIS A 530 -6.37 0.08 -3.26
C HIS A 530 -5.03 -0.50 -3.75
N ARG A 531 -4.98 -1.61 -4.52
CA ARG A 531 -3.68 -2.20 -4.93
C ARG A 531 -3.65 -2.77 -6.36
N PRO A 532 -2.59 -2.46 -7.15
CA PRO A 532 -2.48 -2.84 -8.56
C PRO A 532 -2.50 -4.35 -8.76
N LEU A 533 -3.32 -4.80 -9.72
CA LEU A 533 -3.17 -6.10 -10.38
C LEU A 533 -1.82 -6.12 -11.12
N LEU A 534 -0.73 -6.44 -10.40
CA LEU A 534 0.56 -6.75 -11.01
C LEU A 534 0.40 -8.02 -11.87
N GLY A 535 0.19 -7.82 -13.18
CA GLY A 535 0.38 -8.86 -14.19
C GLY A 535 -0.85 -9.29 -14.99
N LEU A 536 -2.01 -8.65 -14.83
CA LEU A 536 -3.18 -8.97 -15.67
C LEU A 536 -3.76 -7.78 -16.46
N GLY A 537 -3.41 -6.52 -16.14
CA GLY A 537 -4.01 -5.32 -16.75
C GLY A 537 -3.07 -4.18 -17.12
N VAL A 538 -3.56 -3.28 -18.00
CA VAL A 538 -2.85 -2.06 -18.37
C VAL A 538 -2.86 -1.09 -17.18
N GLN A 539 -1.69 -0.73 -16.66
CA GLN A 539 -1.54 0.19 -15.52
C GLN A 539 -2.10 1.58 -15.87
N ARG A 540 -2.88 2.17 -14.97
CA ARG A 540 -3.39 3.54 -15.14
C ARG A 540 -2.40 4.58 -14.61
N TYR A 541 -2.52 5.78 -15.16
CA TYR A 541 -1.88 6.96 -14.62
C TYR A 541 -2.84 8.14 -14.73
N ARG A 542 -2.56 9.17 -13.93
CA ARG A 542 -3.34 10.40 -13.83
C ARG A 542 -2.43 11.60 -13.98
N GLY A 543 -3.01 12.77 -14.22
CA GLY A 543 -2.24 13.95 -14.53
C GLY A 543 -1.56 13.82 -15.89
N GLY A 544 -0.57 14.66 -16.12
CA GLY A 544 -0.29 15.18 -17.45
C GLY A 544 -0.17 14.19 -18.61
N ARG A 545 -0.56 14.67 -19.80
CA ARG A 545 0.19 14.46 -21.05
C ARG A 545 0.02 15.66 -22.00
N GLY A 546 0.68 15.63 -23.16
CA GLY A 546 1.07 16.80 -23.97
C GLY A 546 -0.04 17.63 -24.63
N ALA A 547 -1.31 17.38 -24.30
CA ALA A 547 -2.47 18.14 -24.76
C ALA A 547 -3.13 18.89 -23.58
N LEU A 548 -3.83 19.98 -23.87
CA LEU A 548 -4.46 20.82 -22.86
C LEU A 548 -5.57 20.06 -22.12
N SER A 549 -6.33 19.20 -22.81
CA SER A 549 -7.42 18.46 -22.14
C SER A 549 -6.97 17.36 -21.18
N ASP A 550 -5.69 16.98 -21.16
CA ASP A 550 -5.13 16.01 -20.21
C ASP A 550 -4.94 16.63 -18.81
N CYS A 551 -4.89 17.95 -18.73
CA CYS A 551 -4.72 18.67 -17.46
C CYS A 551 -6.01 18.79 -16.66
N ARG A 552 -7.12 18.14 -17.06
CA ARG A 552 -8.38 18.17 -16.31
C ARG A 552 -8.29 17.27 -15.08
N VAL A 553 -8.93 17.67 -13.98
CA VAL A 553 -8.90 16.88 -12.73
C VAL A 553 -9.44 15.48 -12.90
N ALA A 554 -10.38 15.28 -13.84
CA ALA A 554 -11.03 14.01 -14.13
C ALA A 554 -10.32 13.17 -15.20
N ALA A 555 -9.30 13.70 -15.89
CA ALA A 555 -8.67 13.04 -17.03
C ALA A 555 -8.11 11.66 -16.69
N ARG A 556 -8.53 10.64 -17.46
CA ARG A 556 -8.16 9.24 -17.26
C ARG A 556 -7.24 8.76 -18.37
N HIS A 557 -6.11 8.16 -18.00
CA HIS A 557 -5.18 7.61 -18.97
C HIS A 557 -4.80 6.15 -18.66
N GLN A 558 -4.43 5.45 -19.73
CA GLN A 558 -3.87 4.10 -19.71
C GLN A 558 -2.62 4.11 -20.58
N VAL A 559 -1.61 3.31 -20.25
CA VAL A 559 -0.38 3.24 -21.06
C VAL A 559 -0.65 2.39 -22.31
N PRO A 560 -0.69 2.97 -23.53
CA PRO A 560 -0.79 2.17 -24.75
C PRO A 560 0.58 1.57 -25.06
N THR A 561 0.59 0.35 -25.59
CA THR A 561 1.81 -0.22 -26.17
C THR A 561 2.30 0.67 -27.33
N GLY A 562 3.49 1.28 -27.19
CA GLY A 562 4.19 1.95 -28.30
C GLY A 562 4.29 3.48 -28.26
N VAL A 563 3.82 4.16 -27.20
CA VAL A 563 3.90 5.63 -27.05
C VAL A 563 4.90 6.01 -25.94
N ILE A 564 5.77 7.01 -26.18
CA ILE A 564 6.77 7.50 -25.20
C ILE A 564 6.07 8.38 -24.15
N ILE A 565 5.79 7.86 -22.95
CA ILE A 565 5.12 8.59 -21.87
C ILE A 565 6.12 8.94 -20.76
N CYS A 566 6.12 10.17 -20.25
CA CYS A 566 6.90 10.53 -19.07
C CYS A 566 6.08 10.24 -17.82
N LEU A 567 6.33 9.09 -17.19
CA LEU A 567 5.65 8.64 -16.00
C LEU A 567 6.51 8.85 -14.76
N CYS A 568 5.89 9.25 -13.66
CA CYS A 568 6.50 9.38 -12.34
C CYS A 568 5.56 8.77 -11.28
N ALA A 569 5.97 8.86 -10.01
CA ALA A 569 5.13 8.50 -8.88
C ALA A 569 4.96 9.70 -7.95
N ARG A 570 3.76 9.82 -7.39
CA ARG A 570 3.52 10.53 -6.14
C ARG A 570 3.16 9.50 -5.09
N LEU A 571 3.70 9.69 -3.89
CA LEU A 571 3.55 8.69 -2.84
C LEU A 571 2.54 9.15 -1.80
N VAL A 572 1.84 8.18 -1.24
CA VAL A 572 0.93 8.37 -0.13
C VAL A 572 1.22 7.39 1.00
N ALA A 573 0.81 7.75 2.21
CA ALA A 573 0.85 6.89 3.38
C ALA A 573 -0.46 6.97 4.14
N ASP A 574 -0.88 5.84 4.69
CA ASP A 574 -2.11 5.74 5.47
C ASP A 574 -1.92 6.39 6.85
N VAL A 575 -2.95 7.07 7.34
CA VAL A 575 -2.96 7.58 8.72
C VAL A 575 -3.73 6.60 9.60
N PRO A 576 -3.15 6.12 10.72
CA PRO A 576 -3.88 5.27 11.65
C PRO A 576 -5.08 6.02 12.22
N VAL A 577 -6.29 5.50 12.04
CA VAL A 577 -7.56 6.13 12.48
C VAL A 577 -7.95 5.70 13.88
#